data_AF-A0A5M9ZVY2-F1
#
_entry.id   AF-A0A5M9ZVY2-F1
#
_cell.length_a   1.000
_cell.length_b   1.000
_cell.length_c   1.000
_cell.angle_alpha   90.00
_cell.angle_beta   90.00
_cell.angle_gamma   90.00
#
_symmetry.space_group_name_H-M   'P 1'
#
loop_
_entity.id
_entity.type
_entity.pdbx_description
1 polymer ?
#
loop_
_entity_poly.entity_id
_entity_poly.type
_entity_poly.pdbx_seq_one_letter_code
_entity_poly.pdbx_strand_id
1 'polypeptide(L)'
;MSAPTRTWTRLFAHQGTVITRVDDVAPGDVVFLQADGRLVAFEVIRVARDISRILLFQSSARWYQIRGGSRVRFEYALRGENPDKE
;
A
#
# COMPACT_ATOMS: atom_id res chain seq x y z
N MET A 1 -10.76 -22.00 0.84
CA MET A 1 -9.60 -21.41 1.53
C MET A 1 -8.76 -20.70 0.49
N SER A 2 -8.84 -19.37 0.40
CA SER A 2 -8.02 -18.59 -0.53
C SER A 2 -6.58 -18.63 -0.03
N ALA A 3 -5.67 -19.19 -0.83
CA ALA A 3 -4.24 -19.18 -0.52
C ALA A 3 -3.81 -17.73 -0.22
N PRO A 4 -2.99 -17.48 0.82
CA PRO A 4 -2.40 -16.17 1.00
C PRO A 4 -1.67 -15.83 -0.31
N THR A 5 -2.10 -14.75 -0.94
CA THR A 5 -1.70 -14.31 -2.27
C THR A 5 -0.18 -14.35 -2.36
N ARG A 6 0.38 -15.07 -3.35
CA ARG A 6 1.83 -15.31 -3.54
C ARG A 6 2.71 -14.05 -3.40
N THR A 7 2.12 -12.87 -3.59
CA THR A 7 2.68 -11.54 -3.34
C THR A 7 3.23 -11.36 -1.92
N TRP A 8 2.47 -11.76 -0.89
CA TRP A 8 2.87 -11.56 0.52
C TRP A 8 4.14 -12.34 0.85
N THR A 9 4.18 -13.63 0.50
CA THR A 9 5.35 -14.47 0.75
C THR A 9 6.59 -13.95 0.01
N ARG A 10 6.44 -13.40 -1.20
CA ARG A 10 7.58 -12.83 -1.96
C ARG A 10 8.14 -11.55 -1.34
N LEU A 11 7.29 -10.66 -0.85
CA LEU A 11 7.71 -9.39 -0.24
C LEU A 11 8.50 -9.60 1.05
N PHE A 12 8.10 -10.58 1.87
CA PHE A 12 8.76 -10.89 3.13
C PHE A 12 9.94 -11.85 2.98
N ALA A 13 10.03 -12.58 1.86
CA ALA A 13 11.14 -13.50 1.63
C ALA A 13 12.45 -12.73 1.42
N HIS A 14 12.71 -12.05 0.29
CA HIS A 14 14.08 -11.52 0.06
C HIS A 14 14.23 -10.32 -0.91
N GLN A 15 13.18 -9.71 -1.49
CA GLN A 15 13.34 -8.83 -2.67
C GLN A 15 12.33 -7.65 -2.75
N GLY A 16 11.97 -7.06 -1.61
CA GLY A 16 11.06 -5.90 -1.57
C GLY A 16 11.79 -4.58 -1.42
N THR A 17 11.46 -3.56 -2.22
CA THR A 17 11.90 -2.17 -1.98
C THR A 17 10.98 -1.53 -0.94
N VAL A 18 11.55 -0.96 0.11
CA VAL A 18 10.81 -0.19 1.12
C VAL A 18 10.52 1.21 0.58
N ILE A 19 9.25 1.60 0.60
CA ILE A 19 8.77 2.93 0.24
C ILE A 19 8.41 3.68 1.51
N THR A 20 9.13 4.77 1.78
CA THR A 20 8.96 5.58 3.00
C THR A 20 8.12 6.84 2.78
N ARG A 21 7.79 7.16 1.52
CA ARG A 21 6.96 8.32 1.17
C ARG A 21 5.68 7.86 0.50
N VAL A 22 4.54 8.30 1.02
CA VAL A 22 3.22 7.98 0.43
C VAL A 22 3.09 8.44 -1.03
N ASP A 23 3.81 9.49 -1.41
CA ASP A 23 3.79 10.02 -2.78
C ASP A 23 4.32 8.99 -3.80
N ASP A 24 5.21 8.09 -3.37
CA ASP A 24 5.88 7.10 -4.24
C ASP A 24 5.11 5.76 -4.34
N VAL A 25 4.00 5.62 -3.61
CA VAL A 25 3.15 4.41 -3.62
C VAL A 25 2.47 4.23 -4.98
N ALA A 26 2.45 3.02 -5.49
CA ALA A 26 1.82 2.66 -6.76
C ALA A 26 0.87 1.46 -6.58
N PRO A 27 -0.02 1.21 -7.56
CA PRO A 27 -0.76 -0.05 -7.60
C PRO A 27 0.19 -1.25 -7.58
N GLY A 28 -0.16 -2.29 -6.82
CA GLY A 28 0.65 -3.48 -6.55
C GLY A 28 1.51 -3.40 -5.29
N ASP A 29 1.72 -2.22 -4.71
CA ASP A 29 2.45 -2.09 -3.45
C ASP A 29 1.60 -2.56 -2.28
N VAL A 30 2.24 -3.19 -1.29
CA VAL A 30 1.60 -3.47 0.00
C VAL A 30 1.89 -2.33 0.96
N VAL A 31 0.85 -1.59 1.34
CA VAL A 31 0.97 -0.45 2.25
C VAL A 31 0.68 -0.85 3.69
N PHE A 32 1.34 -0.19 4.63
CA PHE A 32 1.12 -0.31 6.07
C PHE A 32 0.71 1.07 6.61
N LEU A 33 -0.49 1.13 7.16
CA LEU A 33 -1.12 2.36 7.64
C LEU A 33 -1.51 2.22 9.10
N GLN A 34 -1.36 3.29 9.88
CA GLN A 34 -1.99 3.40 11.19
C GLN A 34 -3.34 4.12 11.04
N ALA A 35 -4.43 3.42 11.33
CA ALA A 35 -5.80 3.95 11.31
C ALA A 35 -6.53 3.57 12.60
N ASP A 36 -7.08 4.57 13.30
CA ASP A 36 -7.86 4.36 14.54
C ASP A 36 -7.15 3.50 15.59
N GLY A 37 -5.85 3.74 15.77
CA GLY A 37 -5.03 3.00 16.74
C GLY A 37 -4.68 1.57 16.31
N ARG A 38 -5.02 1.16 15.08
CA ARG A 38 -4.71 -0.16 14.53
C ARG A 38 -3.79 -0.06 13.32
N LEU A 39 -2.92 -1.06 13.17
CA LEU A 39 -2.16 -1.25 11.95
C LEU A 39 -3.07 -1.94 10.91
N VAL A 40 -3.16 -1.36 9.73
CA VAL A 40 -3.87 -1.90 8.57
C VAL A 40 -2.85 -2.12 7.47
N ALA A 41 -2.86 -3.30 6.86
CA ALA A 41 -2.01 -3.60 5.71
C ALA A 41 -2.84 -4.18 4.55
N PHE A 42 -2.56 -3.72 3.33
CA PHE A 42 -3.23 -4.21 2.12
C PHE A 42 -2.43 -3.91 0.86
N GLU A 43 -2.70 -4.68 -0.20
CA GLU A 43 -2.20 -4.40 -1.56
C GLU A 43 -3.03 -3.29 -2.21
N VAL A 44 -2.37 -2.24 -2.67
CA VAL A 44 -3.00 -1.10 -3.32
C VAL A 44 -3.41 -1.48 -4.74
N ILE A 45 -4.70 -1.37 -5.07
CA ILE A 45 -5.17 -1.64 -6.44
C ILE A 45 -5.26 -0.38 -7.29
N ARG A 46 -5.32 0.79 -6.65
CA ARG A 46 -5.42 2.10 -7.31
C ARG A 46 -4.95 3.18 -6.36
N VAL A 47 -4.35 4.23 -6.91
CA VAL A 47 -4.03 5.47 -6.19
C VAL A 47 -4.71 6.63 -6.90
N ALA A 48 -5.39 7.49 -6.15
CA ALA A 48 -5.86 8.79 -6.65
C ALA A 48 -5.20 9.90 -5.86
N ARG A 49 -4.82 10.99 -6.53
CA ARG A 49 -4.11 12.12 -5.92
C ARG A 49 -4.73 13.43 -6.39
N ASP A 50 -4.91 14.35 -5.46
CA ASP A 50 -5.18 15.76 -5.74
C ASP A 50 -4.23 16.64 -4.91
N ILE A 51 -4.35 17.96 -5.03
CA ILE A 51 -3.47 18.94 -4.36
C ILE A 51 -3.46 18.78 -2.83
N SER A 52 -4.54 18.25 -2.25
CA SER A 52 -4.76 18.19 -0.80
C SER A 52 -4.78 16.78 -0.22
N ARG A 53 -4.98 15.74 -1.05
CA ARG A 53 -5.30 14.38 -0.60
C ARG A 53 -4.65 13.32 -1.47
N ILE A 54 -4.35 12.18 -0.84
CA ILE A 54 -3.97 10.94 -1.50
C ILE A 54 -4.93 9.86 -1.05
N LEU A 55 -5.54 9.15 -1.98
CA LEU A 55 -6.45 8.02 -1.71
C LEU A 55 -5.79 6.72 -2.15
N LEU A 56 -5.65 5.79 -1.20
CA LEU A 56 -5.13 4.44 -1.43
C LEU A 56 -6.29 3.45 -1.40
N PHE A 57 -6.53 2.76 -2.51
CA PHE A 57 -7.67 1.85 -2.65
C PHE A 57 -7.24 0.42 -2.38
N GLN A 58 -7.91 -0.24 -1.44
CA GLN A 58 -7.82 -1.69 -1.22
C GLN A 58 -8.77 -2.43 -2.17
N SER A 59 -9.93 -1.84 -2.45
CA SER A 59 -10.92 -2.33 -3.42
C SER A 59 -11.69 -1.15 -4.01
N SER A 60 -12.63 -1.40 -4.93
CA SER A 60 -13.53 -0.35 -5.42
C SER A 60 -14.41 0.25 -4.31
N ALA A 61 -14.72 -0.53 -3.27
CA ALA A 61 -15.58 -0.15 -2.16
C ALA A 61 -14.81 0.33 -0.91
N ARG A 62 -13.50 0.10 -0.84
CA ARG A 62 -12.69 0.41 0.35
C ARG A 62 -11.41 1.15 0.00
N TRP A 63 -11.23 2.31 0.62
CA TRP A 63 -10.08 3.18 0.43
C TRP A 63 -9.72 3.91 1.72
N TYR A 64 -8.49 4.40 1.76
CA TYR A 64 -7.93 5.17 2.86
C TYR A 64 -7.42 6.51 2.34
N GLN A 65 -7.88 7.60 2.95
CA GLN A 65 -7.34 8.93 2.66
C GLN A 65 -6.11 9.18 3.52
N ILE A 66 -5.03 9.57 2.87
CA ILE A 66 -3.82 10.11 3.48
C ILE A 66 -3.78 11.62 3.17
N ARG A 67 -3.40 12.43 4.17
CA ARG A 67 -3.45 13.92 4.14
C ARG A 67 -4.89 14.47 4.11
N GLY A 68 -5.03 15.78 3.92
CA GLY A 68 -6.31 16.48 3.86
C GLY A 68 -7.14 16.40 5.14
N GLY A 69 -6.49 16.47 6.32
CA GLY A 69 -7.15 16.35 7.63
C GLY A 69 -7.46 14.91 8.08
N SER A 70 -7.02 13.90 7.32
CA SER A 70 -7.17 12.50 7.72
C SER A 70 -6.38 12.18 9.00
N ARG A 71 -6.95 11.31 9.85
CA ARG A 71 -6.27 10.71 11.01
C ARG A 71 -5.44 9.47 10.64
N VAL A 72 -5.54 8.99 9.40
CA VAL A 72 -4.77 7.86 8.91
C VAL A 72 -3.33 8.30 8.66
N ARG A 73 -2.37 7.59 9.24
CA ARG A 73 -0.95 7.81 9.01
C ARG A 73 -0.39 6.73 8.11
N PHE A 74 0.42 7.15 7.15
CA PHE A 74 1.24 6.26 6.35
C PHE A 74 2.51 5.93 7.13
N GLU A 75 2.80 4.65 7.32
CA GLU A 75 4.03 4.20 7.99
C GLU A 75 5.10 3.85 6.93
N TYR A 76 4.81 2.89 6.06
CA TYR A 76 5.64 2.52 4.90
C TYR A 76 4.85 1.68 3.90
N ALA A 77 5.45 1.38 2.75
CA ALA A 77 4.97 0.36 1.83
C ALA A 77 6.11 -0.54 1.38
N LEU A 78 5.76 -1.72 0.85
CA LEU A 78 6.68 -2.67 0.23
C LEU A 78 6.28 -2.86 -1.22
N ARG A 79 7.23 -2.66 -2.12
CA ARG A 79 7.09 -2.96 -3.55
C ARG A 79 7.88 -4.22 -3.88
N GLY A 80 7.23 -5.20 -4.51
CA GLY A 80 7.92 -6.38 -5.01
C GLY A 80 8.73 -6.04 -6.24
N GLU A 81 9.93 -6.58 -6.37
CA GLU A 81 10.62 -6.60 -7.66
C GLU A 81 9.77 -7.41 -8.66
N ASN A 82 9.49 -6.80 -9.80
CA ASN A 82 8.74 -7.46 -10.87
C ASN A 82 9.68 -8.47 -11.55
N PRO A 83 9.41 -9.79 -11.52
CA PRO A 83 10.28 -10.77 -12.17
C PRO A 83 10.29 -10.66 -13.70
N ASP A 84 9.36 -9.91 -14.30
CA ASP A 84 9.23 -9.76 -15.76
C ASP A 84 10.09 -8.59 -16.33
N LYS A 85 11.24 -8.28 -15.71
CA LYS A 85 12.18 -7.23 -16.15
C LYS A 85 13.59 -7.74 -16.49
N GLU A 86 13.76 -9.04 -16.70
CA GLU A 86 14.94 -9.61 -17.39
C GLU A 86 14.61 -9.96 -18.85
#